data_AF-A0A1V5SKS7-F1
#
_entry.id   AF-A0A1V5SKS7-F1
#
_cell.length_a   1.000
_cell.length_b   1.000
_cell.length_c   1.000
_cell.angle_alpha   90.00
_cell.angle_beta   90.00
_cell.angle_gamma   90.00
#
_symmetry.space_group_name_H-M   'P 1'
#
loop_
_entity.id
_entity.type
_entity.pdbx_description
1 polymer ?
#
loop_
_entity_poly.entity_id
_entity_poly.type
_entity_poly.pdbx_seq_one_letter_code
_entity_poly.pdbx_strand_id
1 'polypeptide(L)'
;MRYKFEKNRSGEENGKRKRIRAVEDAVDFMRVEDAGQMPGLDPFELDVKKEMAALSKTPADELMSVEELRSEQVFKCAAFRMLKGLIRRRGFLPRRLRLAYELCYVSKLPDPEVAYLMGITPVYMRKVRQNLRQSLVRALQKKEQDELLLRKAKFLGLTRRQERIVRLRFCEGFSVEEIANMTGRSRRSVHEVVQRVRKKIFQV
;
A
#
# COMPACT_ATOMS: atom_id res chain seq x y z
N MET A 1 5.16 -65.66 -13.32
CA MET A 1 6.44 -65.62 -12.59
C MET A 1 6.35 -64.61 -11.45
N ARG A 2 5.94 -65.07 -10.26
CA ARG A 2 6.21 -64.38 -8.98
C ARG A 2 7.65 -64.74 -8.59
N TYR A 3 8.39 -63.88 -7.90
CA TYR A 3 9.13 -64.22 -6.67
C TYR A 3 9.73 -62.95 -6.05
N LYS A 4 9.52 -62.83 -4.74
CA LYS A 4 10.13 -61.84 -3.82
C LYS A 4 11.54 -62.33 -3.47
N PHE A 5 12.45 -61.41 -3.16
CA PHE A 5 13.65 -61.65 -2.33
C PHE A 5 13.84 -60.36 -1.51
N GLU A 6 13.42 -60.31 -0.25
CA GLU A 6 14.08 -60.78 0.98
C GLU A 6 15.24 -59.89 1.46
N LYS A 7 15.07 -59.46 2.72
CA LYS A 7 16.05 -58.82 3.60
C LYS A 7 17.27 -59.71 3.79
N ASN A 8 18.42 -59.07 4.00
CA ASN A 8 19.50 -59.38 4.97
C ASN A 8 20.59 -58.31 4.74
N ARG A 9 21.44 -57.84 5.65
CA ARG A 9 21.58 -57.78 7.12
C ARG A 9 22.87 -56.96 7.30
N SER A 10 22.97 -56.17 8.37
CA SER A 10 24.21 -55.78 9.10
C SER A 10 25.40 -55.14 8.35
N GLY A 11 25.84 -53.99 8.85
CA GLY A 11 27.16 -53.44 8.58
C GLY A 11 27.27 -51.96 8.95
N GLU A 12 27.23 -51.64 10.24
CA GLU A 12 27.82 -50.38 10.71
C GLU A 12 29.33 -50.46 10.50
N GLU A 13 29.88 -49.66 9.59
CA GLU A 13 31.28 -49.24 9.68
C GLU A 13 31.44 -47.77 9.31
N ASN A 14 31.89 -47.02 10.32
CA ASN A 14 32.33 -45.64 10.26
C ASN A 14 33.60 -45.50 9.40
N GLY A 15 33.60 -44.58 8.44
CA GLY A 15 34.76 -44.38 7.56
C GLY A 15 34.84 -43.01 6.88
N LYS A 16 35.06 -41.96 7.67
CA LYS A 16 35.77 -40.70 7.33
C LYS A 16 35.48 -40.09 5.92
N ARG A 17 34.52 -39.17 5.86
CA ARG A 17 34.37 -38.22 4.73
C ARG A 17 35.59 -37.30 4.66
N LYS A 18 36.28 -37.30 3.51
CA LYS A 18 37.40 -36.39 3.20
C LYS A 18 36.90 -34.94 3.22
N ARG A 19 37.49 -34.10 4.09
CA ARG A 19 37.28 -32.65 4.08
C ARG A 19 37.99 -32.07 2.85
N ILE A 20 37.22 -31.47 1.96
CA ILE A 20 37.73 -30.66 0.85
C ILE A 20 38.32 -29.40 1.49
N ARG A 21 39.65 -29.23 1.40
CA ARG A 21 40.32 -27.99 1.79
C ARG A 21 39.96 -26.93 0.77
N ALA A 22 39.24 -25.89 1.19
CA ALA A 22 39.17 -24.65 0.44
C ALA A 22 40.58 -24.05 0.44
N VAL A 23 41.18 -23.96 -0.73
CA VAL A 23 42.36 -23.13 -0.95
C VAL A 23 41.83 -21.70 -0.94
N GLU A 24 42.08 -20.99 0.15
CA GLU A 24 41.89 -19.55 0.21
C GLU A 24 43.00 -18.95 -0.67
N ASP A 25 42.61 -18.45 -1.84
CA ASP A 25 43.42 -17.53 -2.62
C ASP A 25 43.63 -16.29 -1.75
N ALA A 26 44.74 -16.29 -1.00
CA ALA A 26 45.26 -15.12 -0.33
C ALA A 26 45.65 -14.13 -1.43
N VAL A 27 44.72 -13.25 -1.78
CA VAL A 27 45.05 -12.03 -2.50
C VAL A 27 45.96 -11.24 -1.56
N ASP A 28 47.25 -11.26 -1.89
CA ASP A 28 48.25 -10.41 -1.28
C ASP A 28 47.81 -8.95 -1.46
N PHE A 29 47.18 -8.39 -0.43
CA PHE A 29 47.10 -6.94 -0.29
C PHE A 29 48.54 -6.49 -0.10
N MET A 30 49.17 -6.03 -1.19
CA MET A 30 50.42 -5.29 -1.09
C MET A 30 50.24 -4.27 0.01
N ARG A 31 51.06 -4.44 1.05
CA ARG A 31 51.18 -3.58 2.20
C ARG A 31 51.29 -2.15 1.70
N VAL A 32 50.19 -1.40 1.78
CA VAL A 32 50.22 0.05 1.59
C VAL A 32 51.01 0.54 2.79
N GLU A 33 52.30 0.80 2.55
CA GLU A 33 53.14 1.48 3.53
C GLU A 33 52.42 2.73 4.00
N ASP A 34 52.50 2.93 5.31
CA ASP A 34 51.77 3.93 6.07
C ASP A 34 51.56 5.20 5.24
N ALA A 35 50.28 5.53 4.99
CA ALA A 35 49.90 6.91 4.79
C ALA A 35 50.32 7.61 6.08
N GLY A 36 51.56 8.12 6.08
CA GLY A 36 52.22 8.70 7.23
C GLY A 36 51.24 9.62 7.93
N GLN A 37 51.08 9.42 9.24
CA GLN A 37 50.14 10.11 10.14
C GLN A 37 49.68 11.44 9.55
N MET A 38 48.59 11.39 8.79
CA MET A 38 47.87 12.61 8.46
C MET A 38 47.48 13.17 9.83
N PRO A 39 47.89 14.40 10.18
CA PRO A 39 47.51 14.98 11.45
C PRO A 39 46.00 14.87 11.56
N GLY A 40 45.52 14.40 12.71
CA GLY A 40 44.08 14.32 12.97
C GLY A 40 43.49 15.70 12.69
N LEU A 41 42.44 15.74 11.87
CA LEU A 41 41.75 16.99 11.53
C LEU A 41 41.39 17.71 12.84
N ASP A 42 41.71 19.00 12.90
CA ASP A 42 41.36 19.83 14.06
C ASP A 42 39.82 19.89 14.17
N PRO A 43 39.21 20.08 15.36
CA PRO A 43 37.76 20.10 15.50
C PRO A 43 37.07 21.08 14.55
N PHE A 44 37.72 22.21 14.25
CA PHE A 44 37.24 23.15 13.24
C PHE A 44 37.19 22.54 11.83
N GLU A 45 38.24 21.84 11.40
CA GLU A 45 38.29 21.20 10.09
C GLU A 45 37.30 20.04 9.96
N LEU A 46 37.07 19.32 11.06
CA LEU A 46 36.02 18.30 11.14
C LEU A 46 34.63 18.91 10.96
N ASP A 47 34.36 20.05 11.60
CA ASP A 47 33.06 20.71 11.51
C ASP A 47 32.84 21.34 10.13
N VAL A 48 33.85 21.99 9.55
CA VAL A 48 33.80 22.47 8.15
C VAL A 48 33.59 21.31 7.18
N LYS A 49 34.26 20.17 7.38
CA LYS A 49 34.08 18.99 6.52
C LYS A 49 32.68 18.39 6.67
N LYS A 50 32.10 18.37 7.87
CA LYS A 50 30.71 17.95 8.09
C LYS A 50 29.71 18.92 7.44
N GLU A 51 29.95 20.23 7.54
CA GLU A 51 29.13 21.24 6.89
C GLU A 51 29.18 21.11 5.36
N MET A 52 30.37 20.93 4.78
CA MET A 52 30.55 20.72 3.36
C MET A 52 29.95 19.39 2.87
N ALA A 53 30.03 18.34 3.68
CA ALA A 53 29.37 17.06 3.40
C ALA A 53 27.85 17.15 3.50
N ALA A 54 27.31 17.99 4.39
CA ALA A 54 25.87 18.22 4.50
C ALA A 54 25.31 19.10 3.37
N LEU A 55 26.14 20.00 2.81
CA LEU A 55 25.77 20.87 1.68
C LEU A 55 25.92 20.20 0.32
N SER A 56 26.81 19.21 0.21
CA SER A 56 27.00 18.45 -1.03
C SER A 56 25.96 17.33 -1.13
N LYS A 57 25.09 17.41 -2.14
CA LYS A 57 24.23 16.28 -2.50
C LYS A 57 25.12 15.17 -3.03
N THR A 58 25.16 14.05 -2.33
CA THR A 58 25.86 12.88 -2.85
C THR A 58 25.07 12.30 -4.02
N PRO A 59 25.71 11.60 -4.98
CA PRO A 59 25.00 10.88 -6.03
C PRO A 59 23.95 9.90 -5.48
N ALA A 60 24.14 9.39 -4.26
CA ALA A 60 23.15 8.57 -3.55
C ALA A 60 21.90 9.38 -3.16
N ASP A 61 22.05 10.63 -2.71
CA ASP A 61 20.93 11.52 -2.38
C ASP A 61 20.11 11.88 -3.63
N GLU A 62 20.77 12.06 -4.77
CA GLU A 62 20.07 12.27 -6.05
C GLU A 62 19.23 11.05 -6.44
N LEU A 63 19.78 9.84 -6.29
CA LEU A 63 19.05 8.60 -6.53
C LEU A 63 17.86 8.45 -5.57
N MET A 64 18.04 8.73 -4.27
CA MET A 64 16.95 8.71 -3.30
C MET A 64 15.85 9.72 -3.65
N SER A 65 16.21 10.94 -4.05
CA SER A 65 15.21 11.94 -4.44
C SER A 65 14.40 11.52 -5.69
N VAL A 66 15.03 10.83 -6.64
CA VAL A 66 14.36 10.30 -7.83
C VAL A 66 13.46 9.12 -7.47
N GLU A 67 13.88 8.25 -6.56
CA GLU A 67 13.06 7.16 -6.04
C GLU A 67 11.86 7.66 -5.23
N GLU A 68 12.04 8.67 -4.40
CA GLU A 68 10.98 9.35 -3.67
C GLU A 68 9.96 9.97 -4.64
N LEU A 69 10.41 10.75 -5.62
CA LEU A 69 9.54 11.33 -6.66
C LEU A 69 8.80 10.26 -7.47
N ARG A 70 9.47 9.16 -7.82
CA ARG A 70 8.84 8.02 -8.51
C ARG A 70 7.80 7.35 -7.61
N SER A 71 8.11 7.10 -6.35
CA SER A 71 7.20 6.50 -5.38
C SER A 71 5.97 7.38 -5.14
N GLU A 72 6.17 8.70 -5.04
CA GLU A 72 5.10 9.68 -4.96
C GLU A 72 4.24 9.70 -6.21
N GLN A 73 4.84 9.65 -7.40
CA GLN A 73 4.10 9.61 -8.66
C GLN A 73 3.29 8.32 -8.78
N VAL A 74 3.87 7.18 -8.41
CA VAL A 74 3.18 5.88 -8.39
C VAL A 74 2.03 5.92 -7.39
N PHE A 75 2.24 6.48 -6.19
CA PHE A 75 1.21 6.67 -5.18
C PHE A 75 0.09 7.59 -5.67
N LYS A 76 0.42 8.75 -6.27
CA LYS A 76 -0.54 9.68 -6.89
C LYS A 76 -1.36 8.99 -7.99
N CYS A 77 -0.71 8.18 -8.83
CA CYS A 77 -1.37 7.42 -9.89
C CYS A 77 -2.28 6.32 -9.34
N ALA A 78 -1.83 5.57 -8.32
CA ALA A 78 -2.62 4.54 -7.67
C ALA A 78 -3.83 5.15 -6.95
N ALA A 79 -3.63 6.21 -6.19
CA ALA A 79 -4.68 6.97 -5.53
C ALA A 79 -5.69 7.50 -6.56
N PHE A 80 -5.23 8.06 -7.69
CA PHE A 80 -6.11 8.55 -8.75
C PHE A 80 -6.94 7.42 -9.39
N ARG A 81 -6.33 6.26 -9.69
CA ARG A 81 -7.06 5.09 -10.20
C ARG A 81 -8.11 4.59 -9.22
N MET A 82 -7.75 4.51 -7.93
CA MET A 82 -8.68 4.13 -6.86
C MET A 82 -9.83 5.11 -6.77
N LEU A 83 -9.54 6.41 -6.83
CA LEU A 83 -10.53 7.48 -6.78
C LEU A 83 -11.48 7.43 -7.99
N LYS A 84 -10.95 7.22 -9.20
CA LYS A 84 -11.73 7.05 -10.42
C LYS A 84 -12.65 5.83 -10.33
N GLY A 85 -12.18 4.73 -9.72
CA GLY A 85 -12.99 3.56 -9.41
C GLY A 85 -14.14 3.88 -8.44
N LEU A 86 -13.85 4.60 -7.36
CA LEU A 86 -14.86 5.04 -6.38
C LEU A 86 -15.92 5.96 -7.01
N ILE A 87 -15.49 6.91 -7.84
CA ILE A 87 -16.39 7.87 -8.49
C ILE A 87 -17.34 7.21 -9.50
N ARG A 88 -16.86 6.14 -10.15
CA ARG A 88 -17.68 5.31 -11.05
C ARG A 88 -18.68 4.43 -10.31
N ARG A 89 -18.44 4.11 -9.02
CA ARG A 89 -19.43 3.37 -8.21
C ARG A 89 -20.72 4.17 -8.08
N ARG A 90 -21.84 3.46 -8.12
CA ARG A 90 -23.18 4.06 -8.03
C ARG A 90 -23.35 4.76 -6.68
N GLY A 91 -23.88 5.98 -6.68
CA GLY A 91 -24.20 6.73 -5.46
C GLY A 91 -23.01 7.34 -4.71
N PHE A 92 -21.77 7.29 -5.24
CA PHE A 92 -20.61 7.87 -4.56
C PHE A 92 -20.62 9.40 -4.52
N LEU A 93 -20.86 10.03 -5.67
CA LEU A 93 -21.05 11.47 -5.79
C LEU A 93 -22.38 11.74 -6.52
N PRO A 94 -23.16 12.74 -6.08
CA PRO A 94 -24.22 13.33 -6.89
C PRO A 94 -23.70 13.73 -8.27
N ARG A 95 -24.53 13.65 -9.31
CA ARG A 95 -24.16 13.97 -10.70
C ARG A 95 -23.41 15.31 -10.81
N ARG A 96 -23.88 16.33 -10.10
CA ARG A 96 -23.28 17.67 -10.09
C ARG A 96 -21.86 17.70 -9.50
N LEU A 97 -21.59 16.95 -8.43
CA LEU A 97 -20.25 16.85 -7.85
C LEU A 97 -19.31 15.98 -8.69
N ARG A 98 -19.86 14.98 -9.41
CA ARG A 98 -19.07 14.20 -10.38
C ARG A 98 -18.62 15.07 -11.55
N LEU A 99 -19.50 15.91 -12.10
CA LEU A 99 -19.14 16.89 -13.13
C LEU A 99 -18.05 17.85 -12.63
N ALA A 100 -18.22 18.40 -11.43
CA ALA A 100 -17.22 19.26 -10.81
C ALA A 100 -15.85 18.56 -10.65
N TYR A 101 -15.86 17.27 -10.29
CA TYR A 101 -14.64 16.47 -10.22
C TYR A 101 -13.97 16.32 -11.59
N GLU A 102 -14.74 15.97 -12.62
CA GLU A 102 -14.22 15.78 -13.97
C GLU A 102 -13.63 17.08 -14.53
N LEU A 103 -14.29 18.22 -14.33
CA LEU A 103 -13.78 19.51 -14.80
C LEU A 103 -12.52 19.95 -14.02
N CYS A 104 -12.50 19.82 -12.69
CA CYS A 104 -11.38 20.28 -11.86
C CYS A 104 -10.15 19.36 -11.88
N TYR A 105 -10.35 18.03 -11.86
CA TYR A 105 -9.26 17.07 -11.59
C TYR A 105 -8.90 16.22 -12.80
N VAL A 106 -9.83 15.99 -13.74
CA VAL A 106 -9.53 15.28 -14.99
C VAL A 106 -9.11 16.26 -16.07
N SER A 107 -9.93 17.29 -16.29
CA SER A 107 -9.70 18.33 -17.30
C SER A 107 -8.77 19.45 -16.82
N LYS A 108 -8.49 19.49 -15.50
CA LYS A 108 -7.59 20.46 -14.85
C LYS A 108 -7.95 21.93 -15.11
N LEU A 109 -9.23 22.23 -15.24
CA LEU A 109 -9.71 23.58 -15.49
C LEU A 109 -9.60 24.46 -14.22
N PRO A 110 -9.29 25.76 -14.36
CA PRO A 110 -9.26 26.70 -13.25
C PRO A 110 -10.67 26.97 -12.70
N ASP A 111 -10.77 27.31 -11.41
CA ASP A 111 -12.04 27.58 -10.72
C ASP A 111 -13.01 28.53 -11.47
N PRO A 112 -12.58 29.67 -12.05
CA PRO A 112 -13.49 30.56 -12.78
C PRO A 112 -14.14 29.89 -14.00
N GLU A 113 -13.39 29.10 -14.78
CA GLU A 113 -13.93 28.41 -15.96
C GLU A 113 -14.90 27.31 -15.57
N VAL A 114 -14.58 26.53 -14.53
CA VAL A 114 -15.50 25.51 -14.01
C VAL A 114 -16.78 26.15 -13.46
N ALA A 115 -16.66 27.29 -12.77
CA ALA A 115 -17.80 28.01 -12.24
C ALA A 115 -18.74 28.48 -13.36
N TYR A 116 -18.17 29.02 -14.45
CA TYR A 116 -18.91 29.40 -15.66
C TYR A 116 -19.65 28.21 -16.27
N LEU A 117 -18.96 27.09 -16.51
CA LEU A 117 -19.56 25.87 -17.08
C LEU A 117 -20.64 25.25 -16.20
N MET A 118 -20.53 25.39 -14.87
CA MET A 118 -21.50 24.87 -13.91
C MET A 118 -22.65 25.86 -13.59
N GLY A 119 -22.63 27.07 -14.16
CA GLY A 119 -23.61 28.12 -13.87
C GLY A 119 -23.63 28.53 -12.40
N ILE A 120 -22.46 28.64 -11.76
CA ILE A 120 -22.31 29.03 -10.35
C ILE A 120 -21.28 30.16 -10.20
N THR A 121 -21.27 30.83 -9.04
CA THR A 121 -20.27 31.85 -8.75
C THR A 121 -18.90 31.23 -8.43
N PRO A 122 -17.78 31.90 -8.75
CA PRO A 122 -16.44 31.42 -8.42
C PRO A 122 -16.24 31.18 -6.91
N VAL A 123 -16.87 32.01 -6.07
CA VAL A 123 -16.84 31.85 -4.60
C VAL A 123 -17.52 30.53 -4.19
N TYR A 124 -18.68 30.23 -4.78
CA TYR A 124 -19.37 28.97 -4.52
C TYR A 124 -18.57 27.77 -5.04
N MET A 125 -17.89 27.90 -6.18
CA MET A 125 -17.03 26.85 -6.74
C MET A 125 -15.89 26.46 -5.78
N ARG A 126 -15.27 27.43 -5.08
CA ARG A 126 -14.27 27.12 -4.04
C ARG A 126 -14.86 26.24 -2.92
N LYS A 127 -16.09 26.54 -2.46
CA LYS A 127 -16.79 25.71 -1.47
C LYS A 127 -17.11 24.31 -2.01
N VAL A 128 -17.54 24.21 -3.26
CA VAL A 128 -17.75 22.92 -3.94
C VAL A 128 -16.46 22.11 -3.99
N ARG A 129 -15.34 22.73 -4.39
CA ARG A 129 -14.02 22.09 -4.45
C ARG A 129 -13.54 21.61 -3.08
N GLN A 130 -13.75 22.39 -2.02
CA GLN A 130 -13.42 21.99 -0.65
C GLN A 130 -14.26 20.78 -0.20
N ASN A 131 -15.58 20.83 -0.39
CA ASN A 131 -16.48 19.72 -0.05
C ASN A 131 -16.14 18.44 -0.81
N LEU A 132 -15.78 18.59 -2.08
CA LEU A 132 -15.36 17.51 -2.95
C LEU A 132 -14.05 16.91 -2.43
N ARG A 133 -13.03 17.72 -2.11
CA ARG A 133 -11.79 17.24 -1.49
C ARG A 133 -12.05 16.47 -0.18
N GLN A 134 -12.88 17.00 0.70
CA GLN A 134 -13.25 16.32 1.95
C GLN A 134 -13.94 14.97 1.70
N SER A 135 -14.87 14.93 0.72
CA SER A 135 -15.59 13.71 0.35
C SER A 135 -14.65 12.64 -0.21
N LEU A 136 -13.67 13.06 -1.02
CA LEU A 136 -12.63 12.18 -1.56
C LEU A 136 -11.71 11.63 -0.45
N VAL A 137 -11.26 12.47 0.48
CA VAL A 137 -10.42 12.03 1.61
C VAL A 137 -11.16 11.02 2.48
N ARG A 138 -12.40 11.32 2.88
CA ARG A 138 -13.24 10.41 3.68
C ARG A 138 -13.45 9.07 2.98
N ALA A 139 -13.59 9.10 1.66
CA ALA A 139 -13.77 7.88 0.87
C ALA A 139 -12.51 7.02 0.80
N LEU A 140 -11.34 7.64 0.65
CA LEU A 140 -10.07 6.93 0.68
C LEU A 140 -9.85 6.26 2.04
N GLN A 141 -10.03 7.01 3.13
CA GLN A 141 -9.95 6.47 4.49
C GLN A 141 -10.91 5.30 4.71
N LYS A 142 -12.16 5.44 4.26
CA LYS A 142 -13.15 4.37 4.35
C LYS A 142 -12.72 3.13 3.55
N LYS A 143 -12.15 3.32 2.35
CA LYS A 143 -11.69 2.21 1.52
C LYS A 143 -10.51 1.48 2.18
N GLU A 144 -9.56 2.20 2.75
CA GLU A 144 -8.44 1.61 3.51
C GLU A 144 -8.96 0.79 4.69
N GLN A 145 -9.94 1.32 5.44
CA GLN A 145 -10.60 0.59 6.52
C GLN A 145 -11.32 -0.68 6.01
N ASP A 146 -12.03 -0.60 4.89
CA ASP A 146 -12.73 -1.73 4.30
C ASP A 146 -11.75 -2.79 3.77
N GLU A 147 -10.60 -2.39 3.20
CA GLU A 147 -9.53 -3.31 2.79
C GLU A 147 -8.87 -3.99 4.00
N LEU A 148 -8.59 -3.24 5.07
CA LEU A 148 -8.09 -3.80 6.33
C LEU A 148 -9.08 -4.80 6.92
N LEU A 149 -10.37 -4.47 6.88
CA LEU A 149 -11.45 -5.35 7.32
C LEU A 149 -11.45 -6.64 6.51
N LEU A 150 -11.38 -6.56 5.18
CA LEU A 150 -11.32 -7.72 4.31
C LEU A 150 -10.08 -8.60 4.56
N ARG A 151 -8.92 -7.99 4.84
CA ARG A 151 -7.70 -8.72 5.22
C ARG A 151 -7.88 -9.47 6.54
N LYS A 152 -8.39 -8.79 7.57
CA LYS A 152 -8.61 -9.38 8.91
C LYS A 152 -9.75 -10.38 8.94
N ALA A 153 -10.81 -10.17 8.16
CA ALA A 153 -11.98 -11.04 8.10
C ALA A 153 -11.66 -12.47 7.65
N LYS A 154 -10.62 -12.66 6.82
CA LYS A 154 -10.13 -13.98 6.41
C LYS A 154 -9.72 -14.86 7.60
N PHE A 155 -9.34 -14.25 8.72
CA PHE A 155 -8.85 -14.96 9.91
C PHE A 155 -9.92 -15.18 10.99
N LEU A 156 -11.17 -14.72 10.77
CA LEU A 156 -12.23 -14.79 11.78
C LEU A 156 -13.06 -16.08 11.75
N GLY A 157 -12.78 -17.01 10.85
CA GLY A 157 -13.58 -18.24 10.70
C GLY A 157 -15.06 -17.93 10.40
N LEU A 158 -15.32 -17.02 9.47
CA LEU A 158 -16.68 -16.63 9.10
C LEU A 158 -17.41 -17.80 8.42
N THR A 159 -18.71 -17.95 8.70
CA THR A 159 -19.53 -18.89 7.93
C THR A 159 -19.61 -18.44 6.47
N ARG A 160 -19.75 -19.39 5.52
CA ARG A 160 -19.89 -19.08 4.07
C ARG A 160 -20.91 -17.99 3.78
N ARG A 161 -21.98 -17.93 4.58
CA ARG A 161 -23.02 -16.91 4.50
C ARG A 161 -22.53 -15.52 4.91
N GLN A 162 -21.86 -15.44 6.06
CA GLN A 162 -21.29 -14.18 6.56
C GLN A 162 -20.20 -13.68 5.61
N GLU A 163 -19.36 -14.58 5.09
CA GLU A 163 -18.38 -14.26 4.05
C GLU A 163 -19.04 -13.64 2.82
N ARG A 164 -20.14 -14.21 2.32
CA ARG A 164 -20.89 -13.66 1.19
C ARG A 164 -21.40 -12.24 1.50
N ILE A 165 -22.00 -12.03 2.67
CA ILE A 165 -22.48 -10.70 3.09
C ILE A 165 -21.32 -9.68 3.19
N VAL A 166 -20.20 -10.09 3.76
CA VAL A 166 -19.00 -9.25 3.92
C VAL A 166 -18.40 -8.90 2.55
N ARG A 167 -18.29 -9.86 1.63
CA ARG A 167 -17.82 -9.60 0.26
C ARG A 167 -18.74 -8.65 -0.49
N LEU A 168 -20.05 -8.90 -0.47
CA LEU A 168 -21.03 -8.01 -1.12
C LEU A 168 -20.96 -6.58 -0.56
N ARG A 169 -20.75 -6.44 0.75
CA ARG A 169 -20.68 -5.13 1.40
C ARG A 169 -19.38 -4.39 1.12
N PHE A 170 -18.24 -5.03 1.31
CA PHE A 170 -16.93 -4.37 1.37
C PHE A 170 -16.11 -4.51 0.08
N CYS A 171 -16.25 -5.61 -0.67
CA CYS A 171 -15.62 -5.74 -1.99
C CYS A 171 -16.45 -5.00 -3.06
N GLU A 172 -17.75 -5.34 -3.12
CA GLU A 172 -18.63 -4.94 -4.23
C GLU A 172 -19.36 -3.61 -3.94
N GLY A 173 -19.54 -3.25 -2.66
CA GLY A 173 -20.05 -1.94 -2.26
C GLY A 173 -21.57 -1.82 -2.20
N PHE A 174 -22.31 -2.94 -2.17
CA PHE A 174 -23.76 -2.94 -2.09
C PHE A 174 -24.27 -2.37 -0.76
N SER A 175 -25.43 -1.71 -0.80
CA SER A 175 -26.18 -1.27 0.37
C SER A 175 -26.71 -2.46 1.18
N VAL A 176 -27.01 -2.25 2.46
CA VAL A 176 -27.61 -3.29 3.32
C VAL A 176 -28.95 -3.76 2.75
N GLU A 177 -29.70 -2.86 2.10
CA GLU A 177 -30.99 -3.16 1.48
C GLU A 177 -30.82 -4.02 0.23
N GLU A 178 -29.89 -3.67 -0.65
CA GLU A 178 -29.57 -4.48 -1.83
C GLU A 178 -29.08 -5.87 -1.43
N ILE A 179 -28.22 -5.96 -0.40
CA ILE A 179 -27.74 -7.25 0.11
C ILE A 179 -28.89 -8.07 0.70
N ALA A 180 -29.79 -7.43 1.46
CA ALA A 180 -30.98 -8.08 2.01
C ALA A 180 -31.84 -8.69 0.89
N ASN A 181 -32.08 -7.93 -0.18
CA ASN A 181 -32.83 -8.39 -1.34
C ASN A 181 -32.12 -9.55 -2.08
N MET A 182 -30.81 -9.44 -2.32
CA MET A 182 -30.02 -10.48 -3.00
C MET A 182 -29.86 -11.77 -2.18
N THR A 183 -29.88 -11.66 -0.85
CA THR A 183 -29.65 -12.80 0.06
C THR A 183 -30.94 -13.38 0.64
N GLY A 184 -32.10 -12.80 0.30
CA GLY A 184 -33.42 -13.19 0.83
C GLY A 184 -33.51 -13.04 2.35
N ARG A 185 -32.97 -11.94 2.90
CA ARG A 185 -32.84 -11.73 4.36
C ARG A 185 -33.42 -10.39 4.77
N SER A 186 -33.73 -10.26 6.06
CA SER A 186 -34.14 -8.98 6.62
C SER A 186 -32.95 -8.01 6.68
N ARG A 187 -33.24 -6.72 6.48
CA ARG A 187 -32.24 -5.64 6.60
C ARG A 187 -31.52 -5.67 7.95
N ARG A 188 -32.27 -5.94 9.04
CA ARG A 188 -31.72 -6.07 10.40
C ARG A 188 -30.69 -7.18 10.51
N SER A 189 -30.99 -8.37 9.99
CA SER A 189 -30.07 -9.52 10.04
C SER A 189 -28.77 -9.24 9.29
N VAL A 190 -28.85 -8.64 8.10
CA VAL A 190 -27.65 -8.24 7.33
C VAL A 190 -26.84 -7.19 8.09
N HIS A 191 -27.51 -6.19 8.66
CA HIS A 191 -26.86 -5.16 9.46
C HIS A 191 -26.10 -5.73 10.66
N GLU A 192 -26.72 -6.62 11.43
CA GLU A 192 -26.10 -7.27 12.59
C GLU A 192 -24.88 -8.10 12.23
N VAL A 193 -24.91 -8.81 11.09
CA VAL A 193 -23.75 -9.57 10.61
C VAL A 193 -22.60 -8.62 10.32
N VAL A 194 -22.85 -7.54 9.59
CA VAL A 194 -21.83 -6.54 9.26
C VAL A 194 -21.25 -5.90 10.54
N GLN A 195 -22.10 -5.56 11.51
CA GLN A 195 -21.67 -4.96 12.77
C GLN A 195 -20.85 -5.93 13.62
N ARG A 196 -21.28 -7.19 13.74
CA ARG A 196 -20.51 -8.21 14.49
C ARG A 196 -19.12 -8.44 13.90
N VAL A 197 -19.02 -8.51 12.58
CA VAL A 197 -17.72 -8.64 11.90
C VAL A 197 -16.85 -7.42 12.17
N ARG A 198 -17.41 -6.21 12.07
CA ARG A 198 -16.67 -4.97 12.40
C ARG A 198 -16.18 -4.96 13.84
N LYS A 199 -17.04 -5.26 14.82
CA LYS A 199 -16.66 -5.30 16.24
C LYS A 199 -15.52 -6.28 16.51
N LYS A 200 -15.58 -7.49 15.94
CA LYS A 200 -14.51 -8.49 16.08
C LYS A 200 -13.16 -8.02 15.53
N ILE A 201 -13.15 -7.16 14.51
CA ILE A 201 -11.93 -6.71 13.82
C ILE A 201 -11.31 -5.48 14.48
N PHE A 202 -12.17 -4.55 14.90
CA PHE A 202 -11.76 -3.25 15.39
C PHE A 202 -11.77 -3.13 16.92
N GLN A 203 -12.19 -4.18 17.66
CA GLN A 203 -12.24 -4.21 19.13
C GLN A 203 -12.76 -2.88 19.71
N VAL A 204 -13.98 -2.51 19.33
CA VAL A 204 -14.74 -1.42 19.96
C VAL A 204 -15.90 -2.01 20.73
#